data_AF-A0A9Q1H5V3-F1
#
_entry.id   AF-A0A9Q1H5V3-F1
#
_cell.length_a   1.000
_cell.length_b   1.000
_cell.length_c   1.000
_cell.angle_alpha   90.00
_cell.angle_beta   90.00
_cell.angle_gamma   90.00
#
_symmetry.space_group_name_H-M   'P 1'
#
loop_
_entity.id
_entity.type
_entity.pdbx_description
1 polymer ?
#
loop_
_entity_poly.entity_id
_entity_poly.type
_entity_poly.pdbx_seq_one_letter_code
_entity_poly.pdbx_strand_id
1 'polypeptide(L)'
;MVSKDEVIACPVNRGTWEEVAENFRITWDLPHSFIEPDGKHIAIRSPNTGTMYHNYKGFFSFVTVALVDGDYKFMWIGICGLGCQSDAQIYNKPDLKECLENGR
;
A
#
# COMPACT_ATOMS: atom_id res chain seq x y z
N MET A 1 17.56 5.37 -1.13
CA MET A 1 16.47 6.35 -1.14
C MET A 1 15.95 6.35 -2.56
N VAL A 2 14.76 5.81 -2.79
CA VAL A 2 14.18 5.73 -4.15
C VAL A 2 13.84 7.16 -4.58
N SER A 3 14.26 7.53 -5.79
CA SER A 3 13.98 8.83 -6.38
C SER A 3 12.47 9.04 -6.52
N LYS A 4 11.98 10.28 -6.37
CA LYS A 4 10.58 10.65 -6.60
C LYS A 4 10.08 10.31 -8.00
N ASP A 5 11.00 10.09 -8.95
CA ASP A 5 10.71 9.84 -10.36
C ASP A 5 10.47 8.35 -10.68
N GLU A 6 10.69 7.43 -9.72
CA GLU A 6 10.41 5.99 -9.85
C GLU A 6 9.21 5.54 -9.01
N VAL A 7 8.31 6.47 -8.68
CA VAL A 7 7.09 6.15 -7.93
C VAL A 7 6.04 5.70 -8.92
N ILE A 8 5.60 4.44 -8.79
CA ILE A 8 4.39 3.96 -9.47
C ILE A 8 3.23 4.76 -8.87
N ALA A 9 2.79 5.80 -9.58
CA ALA A 9 1.74 6.71 -9.14
C ALA A 9 0.40 5.97 -9.10
N CYS A 10 -0.45 6.37 -8.15
CA CYS A 10 -1.74 5.74 -8.00
C CYS A 10 -2.57 5.92 -9.28
N PRO A 11 -3.23 4.85 -9.79
CA PRO A 11 -4.15 5.00 -10.89
C PRO A 11 -5.32 5.90 -10.45
N VAL A 12 -5.49 7.04 -11.12
CA VAL A 12 -6.61 7.97 -10.90
C VAL A 12 -7.70 7.83 -11.96
N ASN A 13 -7.53 6.91 -12.91
CA ASN A 13 -8.48 6.68 -13.99
C ASN A 13 -9.40 5.52 -13.65
N ARG A 14 -10.71 5.80 -13.60
CA ARG A 14 -11.76 4.81 -13.36
C ARG A 14 -11.70 3.60 -14.30
N GLY A 15 -11.37 3.79 -15.58
CA GLY A 15 -11.24 2.69 -16.54
C GLY A 15 -10.13 1.71 -16.15
N THR A 16 -9.02 2.20 -15.58
CA THR A 16 -7.96 1.34 -15.04
C THR A 16 -8.46 0.52 -13.86
N TRP A 17 -9.29 1.09 -12.98
CA TRP A 17 -9.88 0.36 -11.87
C TRP A 17 -10.90 -0.70 -12.33
N GLU A 18 -11.68 -0.40 -13.37
CA GLU A 18 -12.60 -1.36 -13.98
C GLU A 18 -11.86 -2.54 -14.62
N GLU A 19 -10.74 -2.28 -15.31
CA GLU A 19 -9.85 -3.33 -15.86
C GLU A 19 -9.26 -4.22 -14.76
N VAL A 20 -8.81 -3.61 -13.66
CA VAL A 20 -8.25 -4.35 -12.52
C VAL A 20 -9.31 -5.19 -11.83
N ALA A 21 -10.52 -4.67 -11.64
CA ALA A 21 -11.64 -5.41 -11.08
C ALA A 21 -12.02 -6.61 -11.95
N GLU A 22 -12.03 -6.43 -13.27
CA GLU A 22 -12.29 -7.51 -14.20
C GLU A 22 -11.18 -8.57 -14.18
N ASN A 23 -9.90 -8.16 -14.04
CA ASN A 23 -8.81 -9.09 -13.83
C ASN A 23 -9.01 -9.90 -12.53
N PHE A 24 -9.32 -9.25 -11.40
CA PHE A 24 -9.61 -9.96 -10.15
C PHE A 24 -10.79 -10.92 -10.27
N ARG A 25 -11.83 -10.53 -11.02
CA ARG A 25 -12.98 -11.38 -11.30
C ARG A 25 -12.58 -12.63 -12.09
N ILE A 26 -11.79 -12.47 -13.15
CA ILE A 26 -11.39 -13.58 -14.03
C ILE A 26 -10.41 -14.52 -13.32
N THR A 27 -9.42 -13.97 -12.61
CA THR A 27 -8.31 -14.72 -12.05
C THR A 27 -8.65 -15.35 -10.70
N TRP A 28 -9.43 -14.65 -9.87
CA TRP A 28 -9.67 -15.03 -8.46
C TRP A 28 -11.16 -15.20 -8.10
N ASP A 29 -12.09 -15.00 -9.04
CA ASP A 29 -13.54 -15.01 -8.81
C ASP A 29 -13.99 -13.97 -7.75
N LEU A 30 -13.32 -12.80 -7.76
CA LEU A 30 -13.61 -11.68 -6.86
C LEU A 30 -14.17 -10.46 -7.64
N PRO A 31 -15.47 -10.45 -8.00
CA PRO A 31 -16.07 -9.48 -8.94
C PRO A 31 -16.12 -8.02 -8.45
N HIS A 32 -15.76 -7.76 -7.19
CA HIS A 32 -15.80 -6.42 -6.58
C HIS A 32 -14.50 -6.09 -5.83
N SER A 33 -13.45 -6.86 -6.06
CA SER A 33 -12.13 -6.59 -5.52
C SER A 33 -11.34 -5.80 -6.55
N PHE A 34 -10.82 -4.66 -6.10
CA PHE A 34 -10.00 -3.80 -6.94
C PHE A 34 -8.52 -3.93 -6.56
N ILE A 35 -8.23 -4.45 -5.36
CA ILE A 35 -6.90 -4.36 -4.74
C ILE A 35 -6.75 -5.28 -3.53
N GLU A 36 -5.57 -5.86 -3.38
CA GLU A 36 -5.08 -6.48 -2.15
C GLU A 36 -4.01 -5.58 -1.50
N PRO A 37 -4.37 -4.71 -0.54
CA PRO A 37 -3.40 -3.91 0.18
C PRO A 37 -2.66 -4.77 1.21
N ASP A 38 -1.44 -5.19 0.91
CA ASP A 38 -0.57 -5.87 1.88
C ASP A 38 0.34 -4.87 2.62
N GLY A 39 0.25 -4.88 3.95
CA GLY A 39 1.07 -4.07 4.84
C GLY A 39 2.37 -4.79 5.20
N LYS A 40 3.50 -4.35 4.64
CA LYS A 40 4.80 -4.98 4.91
C LYS A 40 5.70 -4.11 5.78
N HIS A 41 6.26 -4.70 6.84
CA HIS A 41 7.30 -4.05 7.64
C HIS A 41 8.66 -4.17 6.96
N ILE A 42 9.25 -3.04 6.60
CA ILE A 42 10.63 -2.98 6.10
C ILE A 42 11.55 -2.65 7.28
N ALA A 43 12.46 -3.57 7.60
CA ALA A 43 13.41 -3.40 8.69
C ALA A 43 14.35 -2.22 8.44
N ILE A 44 14.61 -1.44 9.49
CA ILE A 44 15.54 -0.33 9.48
C ILE A 44 16.51 -0.43 10.65
N ARG A 45 17.64 0.28 10.53
CA ARG A 45 18.51 0.53 11.67
C ARG A 45 17.78 1.42 12.66
N SER A 46 17.88 1.07 13.95
CA SER A 46 17.25 1.81 15.05
C SER A 46 17.52 3.32 14.95
N PRO A 47 16.48 4.13 14.70
CA PRO A 47 16.59 5.58 14.85
C PRO A 47 16.50 5.94 16.34
N ASN A 48 17.19 7.02 16.76
CA ASN A 48 17.18 7.54 18.14
C ASN A 48 15.82 8.20 18.49
N THR A 49 14.71 7.50 18.27
CA THR A 49 13.33 8.02 18.37
C THR A 49 12.48 7.20 19.35
N GLY A 50 13.09 6.43 20.25
CA GLY A 50 12.37 5.54 21.15
C GLY A 50 11.64 4.42 20.40
N THR A 51 10.38 4.14 20.75
CA THR A 51 9.61 3.00 20.22
C THR A 51 8.80 3.29 18.95
N MET A 52 8.88 4.50 18.38
CA MET A 52 8.05 4.89 17.23
C MET A 52 8.19 3.97 16.02
N TYR A 53 9.42 3.54 15.70
CA TYR A 53 9.64 2.59 14.61
C TYR A 53 9.62 1.14 15.09
N HIS A 54 9.46 0.89 16.38
CA HIS A 54 9.48 -0.45 16.92
C HIS A 54 8.15 -1.15 16.64
N ASN A 55 8.21 -2.26 15.90
CA ASN A 55 7.03 -3.05 15.56
C ASN A 55 6.78 -4.18 16.57
N TYR A 56 5.63 -4.83 16.44
CA TYR A 56 5.23 -5.94 17.30
C TYR A 56 6.13 -7.18 17.20
N LYS A 57 6.93 -7.29 16.13
CA LYS A 57 7.89 -8.38 15.90
C LYS A 57 9.26 -8.12 16.54
N GLY A 58 9.42 -7.03 17.30
CA GLY A 58 10.63 -6.78 18.09
C GLY A 58 11.78 -6.13 17.33
N PHE A 59 11.51 -5.48 16.20
CA PHE A 59 12.53 -4.74 15.44
C PHE A 59 12.03 -3.38 14.97
N PHE A 60 12.96 -2.52 14.54
CA PHE A 60 12.62 -1.21 14.00
C PHE A 60 12.24 -1.33 12.53
N SER A 61 11.09 -0.78 12.13
CA SER A 61 10.62 -0.75 10.75
C SER A 61 9.82 0.49 10.43
N PHE A 62 9.64 0.74 9.13
CA PHE A 62 8.49 1.48 8.61
C PHE A 62 7.56 0.50 7.89
N VAL A 63 6.31 0.88 7.71
CA VAL A 63 5.31 0.08 6.99
C VAL A 63 5.13 0.63 5.60
N THR A 64 5.17 -0.27 4.62
CA THR A 64 4.81 0.00 3.23
C THR A 64 3.48 -0.67 2.91
N VAL A 65 2.63 0.03 2.17
CA VAL A 65 1.48 -0.60 1.51
C VAL A 65 1.73 -0.56 0.02
N ALA A 66 1.43 -1.68 -0.63
CA ALA A 66 1.42 -1.77 -2.07
C ALA A 66 0.00 -2.10 -2.54
N LEU A 67 -0.38 -1.52 -3.66
CA LEU A 67 -1.56 -1.91 -4.42
C LEU A 67 -1.11 -2.79 -5.57
N VAL A 68 -1.77 -3.93 -5.73
CA VAL A 68 -1.48 -4.90 -6.78
C VAL A 68 -2.74 -5.24 -7.57
N ASP A 69 -2.57 -5.57 -8.85
CA ASP A 69 -3.64 -6.11 -9.68
C ASP A 69 -3.83 -7.62 -9.47
N GLY A 70 -4.81 -8.22 -10.16
CA GLY A 70 -5.07 -9.65 -10.12
C GLY A 70 -3.91 -10.53 -10.62
N ASP A 71 -2.92 -9.98 -11.31
CA ASP A 71 -1.71 -10.70 -11.75
C ASP A 71 -0.53 -10.52 -10.77
N TYR A 72 -0.75 -9.95 -9.58
CA TYR A 72 0.29 -9.57 -8.62
C TYR A 72 1.29 -8.52 -9.14
N LYS A 73 0.90 -7.67 -10.09
CA LYS A 73 1.74 -6.55 -10.56
C LYS A 73 1.50 -5.32 -9.70
N PHE A 74 2.57 -4.66 -9.29
CA PHE A 74 2.49 -3.42 -8.52
C PHE A 74 1.87 -2.29 -9.35
N MET A 75 0.76 -1.75 -8.85
CA MET A 75 0.11 -0.56 -9.39
C MET A 75 0.41 0.70 -8.59
N TRP A 76 0.82 0.54 -7.33
CA TRP A 76 1.25 1.63 -6.47
C TRP A 76 2.03 1.07 -5.29
N ILE A 77 3.01 1.83 -4.80
CA ILE A 77 3.69 1.53 -3.54
C ILE A 77 3.94 2.82 -2.77
N GLY A 78 3.57 2.83 -1.49
CA GLY A 78 3.72 3.98 -0.61
C GLY A 78 4.33 3.60 0.74
N ILE A 79 5.10 4.54 1.31
CA ILE A 79 5.53 4.47 2.70
C ILE A 79 4.39 5.01 3.56
N CYS A 80 3.65 4.10 4.18
CA CYS A 80 2.39 4.43 4.82
C CYS A 80 2.48 4.54 6.34
N GLY A 81 3.60 4.20 6.99
CA GLY A 81 3.63 4.35 8.44
C GLY A 81 4.93 4.05 9.15
N LEU A 82 4.94 4.39 10.43
CA LEU A 82 5.96 3.97 11.39
C LEU A 82 5.68 2.53 11.84
N GLY A 83 6.72 1.81 12.29
CA GLY A 83 6.60 0.40 12.67
C GLY A 83 5.60 0.10 13.78
N CYS A 84 5.24 1.09 14.61
CA CYS A 84 4.22 0.93 15.65
C CYS A 84 2.77 1.06 15.15
N GLN A 85 2.55 1.52 13.91
CA GLN A 85 1.21 1.82 13.39
C GLN A 85 0.50 0.57 12.90
N SER A 86 -0.81 0.47 13.17
CA SER A 86 -1.65 -0.62 12.67
C SER A 86 -2.11 -0.37 11.24
N ASP A 87 -2.57 -1.43 10.57
CA ASP A 87 -3.10 -1.37 9.20
C ASP A 87 -4.28 -0.38 9.09
N ALA A 88 -5.12 -0.29 10.12
CA ALA A 88 -6.22 0.68 10.17
C ALA A 88 -5.73 2.14 10.21
N GLN A 89 -4.63 2.42 10.90
CA GLN A 89 -4.04 3.77 10.93
C GLN A 89 -3.39 4.13 9.58
N ILE A 90 -2.83 3.13 8.91
CA ILE A 90 -2.23 3.25 7.59
C ILE A 90 -3.29 3.49 6.52
N TYR A 91 -4.40 2.74 6.55
CA TYR A 91 -5.49 2.87 5.59
C TYR A 91 -6.13 4.27 5.61
N ASN A 92 -6.17 4.92 6.77
CA ASN A 92 -6.74 6.25 6.94
C ASN A 92 -5.79 7.40 6.56
N LYS A 93 -4.58 7.12 6.05
CA LYS A 93 -3.67 8.18 5.62
C LYS A 93 -4.17 8.87 4.34
N PRO A 94 -3.98 10.20 4.24
CA PRO A 94 -4.49 10.99 3.12
C PRO A 94 -3.99 10.47 1.77
N ASP A 95 -2.71 10.12 1.66
CA ASP A 95 -2.12 9.66 0.39
C ASP A 95 -2.78 8.38 -0.16
N LEU A 96 -3.05 7.40 0.71
CA LEU A 96 -3.72 6.15 0.33
C LEU A 96 -5.23 6.39 0.15
N LYS A 97 -5.84 7.16 1.04
CA LYS A 97 -7.28 7.46 0.98
C LYS A 97 -7.64 8.21 -0.30
N GLU A 98 -6.87 9.23 -0.65
CA GLU A 98 -7.06 10.02 -1.88
C GLU A 98 -6.86 9.16 -3.12
N CYS A 99 -5.85 8.28 -3.12
CA CYS A 99 -5.64 7.28 -4.17
C CYS A 99 -6.87 6.39 -4.39
N LEU A 100 -7.49 5.92 -3.30
CA LEU A 100 -8.67 5.05 -3.35
C LEU A 100 -9.97 5.80 -3.69
N GLU A 101 -10.12 7.05 -3.23
CA GLU A 101 -11.33 7.85 -3.43
C GLU A 101 -11.37 8.49 -4.82
N ASN A 102 -10.24 9.01 -5.34
CA ASN A 102 -10.17 9.62 -6.67
C ASN A 102 -10.21 8.59 -7.80
N GLY A 103 -9.94 7.32 -7.50
CA GLY A 103 -10.02 6.22 -8.45
C GLY A 103 -11.43 5.67 -8.69
N ARG A 104 -12.41 6.10 -7.89
CA ARG A 104 -13.75 5.50 -7.82
C ARG A 104 -14.76 6.06 -8.84
#